data_AF-A0ABD5Y7E5-F1
#
_entry.id   AF-A0ABD5Y7E5-F1
#
_cell.length_a   1.000
_cell.length_b   1.000
_cell.length_c   1.000
_cell.angle_alpha   90.00
_cell.angle_beta   90.00
_cell.angle_gamma   90.00
#
_symmetry.space_group_name_H-M   'P 1'
#
loop_
_entity.id
_entity.type
_entity.pdbx_description
1 polymer ?
#
loop_
_entity_poly.entity_id
_entity_poly.type
_entity_poly.pdbx_seq_one_letter_code
_entity_poly.pdbx_strand_id
1 'polypeptide(L)' 'MDLVMCLGCGSFTPAVPGEVRRPIADECPNCGSVAFRDTDAGRDVRTD' A
#
# COMPACT_ATOMS: atom_id res chain seq x y z
N MET A 1 -5.81 12.33 3.20
CA MET A 1 -5.49 11.56 1.99
C MET A 1 -4.80 10.30 2.49
N ASP A 2 -5.38 9.14 2.22
CA ASP A 2 -4.92 7.87 2.77
C ASP A 2 -3.77 7.31 1.93
N LEU A 3 -2.74 6.80 2.61
CA LEU A 3 -1.52 6.29 2.00
C LEU A 3 -1.20 4.92 2.58
N VAL A 4 -0.61 4.07 1.75
CA VAL A 4 0.07 2.85 2.18
C VAL A 4 1.54 2.93 1.75
N MET A 5 2.42 2.31 2.51
CA MET A 5 3.84 2.26 2.18
C MET A 5 4.13 0.98 1.40
N CYS A 6 4.69 1.09 0.21
CA CYS A 6 5.20 -0.05 -0.53
C CYS A 6 6.35 -0.70 0.25
N LEU A 7 6.27 -2.00 0.51
CA LEU A 7 7.30 -2.76 1.21
C LEU A 7 8.51 -3.08 0.33
N GLY A 8 8.36 -3.07 -1.00
CA GLY A 8 9.46 -3.28 -1.94
C GLY A 8 10.47 -2.12 -1.99
N CYS A 9 9.98 -0.87 -2.13
CA CYS A 9 10.84 0.31 -2.31
C CYS A 9 10.67 1.40 -1.24
N GLY A 10 9.77 1.24 -0.27
CA GLY A 10 9.49 2.23 0.78
C GLY A 10 8.72 3.47 0.31
N SER A 11 8.28 3.53 -0.95
CA SER A 11 7.50 4.66 -1.46
C SER A 11 6.07 4.63 -0.94
N PHE A 12 5.51 5.79 -0.62
CA PHE A 12 4.10 5.93 -0.25
C PHE A 12 3.22 6.02 -1.50
N THR A 13 2.15 5.25 -1.53
CA THR A 13 1.18 5.23 -2.64
C THR A 13 -0.22 5.59 -2.12
N PRO A 14 -1.02 6.31 -2.92
CA PRO A 14 -2.43 6.56 -2.62
C PRO A 14 -3.19 5.26 -2.32
N ALA A 15 -4.07 5.33 -1.33
CA ALA A 15 -4.86 4.20 -0.86
C ALA A 15 -6.35 4.53 -0.78
N VAL A 16 -7.18 3.51 -0.95
CA VAL A 16 -8.62 3.57 -0.69
C VAL A 16 -8.85 3.44 0.83
N PRO A 17 -9.65 4.33 1.44
CA PRO A 17 -9.98 4.26 2.86
C PRO A 17 -10.80 3.00 3.20
N GLY A 18 -10.57 2.45 4.39
CA GLY A 18 -11.25 1.27 4.92
C GLY A 18 -10.67 0.86 6.28
N GLU A 19 -11.13 -0.26 6.85
CA GLU A 19 -10.55 -0.83 8.09
C GLU A 19 -9.07 -1.20 7.91
N VAL A 20 -8.70 -1.60 6.69
CA VAL A 20 -7.33 -1.79 6.25
C VAL A 20 -7.21 -1.04 4.92
N ARG A 21 -6.33 -0.05 4.87
CA ARG A 21 -6.10 0.71 3.64
C ARG A 21 -5.48 -0.17 2.58
N ARG A 22 -6.03 -0.10 1.37
CA ARG A 22 -5.51 -0.82 0.21
C ARG A 22 -4.98 0.16 -0.82
N PRO A 23 -3.86 -0.15 -1.49
CA PRO A 23 -3.38 0.68 -2.58
C PRO A 23 -4.46 0.81 -3.68
N ILE A 24 -4.49 1.93 -4.38
CA ILE A 24 -5.43 2.13 -5.50
C ILE A 24 -5.09 1.22 -6.69
N ALA A 25 -3.81 0.90 -6.86
CA ALA A 25 -3.31 -0.01 -7.90
C ALA A 25 -2.77 -1.29 -7.25
N ASP A 26 -2.91 -2.42 -7.96
CA ASP A 26 -2.41 -3.71 -7.49
C ASP A 26 -0.87 -3.75 -7.41
N GLU A 27 -0.18 -2.90 -8.17
CA GLU A 27 1.28 -2.81 -8.17
C GLU A 27 1.76 -1.42 -7.75
N CYS A 28 2.90 -1.37 -7.07
CA CYS A 28 3.57 -0.13 -6.75
C CYS A 28 4.06 0.53 -8.05
N PRO A 29 3.62 1.76 -8.38
CA PRO A 29 3.99 2.41 -9.63
C PRO A 29 5.49 2.72 -9.76
N ASN A 30 6.25 2.64 -8.65
CA ASN A 30 7.69 2.92 -8.65
C ASN A 30 8.55 1.66 -8.83
N CYS A 31 8.09 0.49 -8.38
CA CYS A 31 8.92 -0.73 -8.39
C CYS A 31 8.20 -2.02 -8.80
N GLY A 32 6.90 -1.98 -9.07
CA GLY A 32 6.10 -3.16 -9.43
C GLY A 32 5.79 -4.11 -8.27
N SER A 33 6.13 -3.75 -7.03
CA SER A 33 5.83 -4.61 -5.87
C SER A 33 4.32 -4.61 -5.57
N VAL A 34 3.80 -5.80 -5.24
CA VAL A 34 2.41 -6.04 -4.81
C VAL A 34 2.26 -6.08 -3.28
N ALA A 35 3.28 -5.67 -2.54
CA ALA A 35 3.31 -5.75 -1.08
C ALA A 35 3.36 -4.34 -0.47
N PHE A 36 2.41 -4.06 0.41
CA PHE A 36 2.20 -2.74 1.01
C PHE A 36 1.97 -2.88 2.52
N ARG A 37 2.19 -1.79 3.26
CA ARG A 37 1.91 -1.64 4.70
C ARG A 37 0.96 -0.48 4.89
N ASP A 38 -0.18 -0.73 5.52
CA ASP A 38 -0.98 0.32 6.15
C ASP A 38 -0.26 0.75 7.44
N THR A 39 0.28 1.96 7.44
CA THR A 39 1.08 2.47 8.55
C THR A 39 0.24 2.84 9.76
N ASP A 40 -1.05 3.15 9.61
CA ASP A 40 -1.87 3.51 10.77
C ASP A 40 -2.53 2.28 11.39
N ALA A 41 -2.95 1.31 10.57
CA ALA A 41 -3.44 0.03 11.08
C ALA A 41 -2.30 -0.93 11.49
N GLY A 42 -1.06 -0.63 11.09
CA GLY A 42 0.11 -1.48 11.32
C GLY A 42 0.07 -2.81 10.58
N ARG A 43 -0.75 -2.93 9.53
CA ARG A 43 -1.07 -4.19 8.84
C ARG A 43 -0.41 -4.26 7.46
N ASP A 44 0.08 -5.44 7.10
CA ASP A 44 0.54 -5.71 5.74
C ASP A 44 -0.63 -6.08 4.82
N VAL A 45 -0.56 -5.61 3.60
CA VAL A 45 -1.55 -5.78 2.54
C VAL A 45 -0.82 -6.28 1.29
N ARG A 46 -1.36 -7.34 0.69
CA ARG A 46 -0.93 -7.84 -0.60
C ARG A 46 -2.07 -7.80 -1.59
N THR A 47 -1.73 -7.55 -2.84
CA THR A 47 -2.62 -7.45 -3.99
C THR A 47 -2.17 -8.53 -4.99
N ASP A 48 -2.64 -9.76 -4.80
CA ASP A 48 -2.40 -10.92 -5.65
C ASP A 48 -3.59 -11.27 -6.55
#